data_AF-A0A7X0B5L4-F1
#
_entry.id   AF-A0A7X0B5L4-F1
#
_cell.length_a   1.000
_cell.length_b   1.000
_cell.length_c   1.000
_cell.angle_alpha   90.00
_cell.angle_beta   90.00
_cell.angle_gamma   90.00
#
_symmetry.space_group_name_H-M   'P 1'
#
loop_
_entity.id
_entity.type
_entity.pdbx_description
1 polymer ?
#
loop_
_entity_poly.entity_id
_entity_poly.type
_entity_poly.pdbx_seq_one_letter_code
_entity_poly.pdbx_strand_id
1 'polypeptide(L)'
;MAASMDGRGDADGRIVPATFLHDLNNLLTAIHGYSTLLAADLPVGGTEQEFAARILAAAEEARQLVARVPRQRTPSALRVLLVGRALARLAGGLETLGLEVTLAGTAREAQGALKASTGDWDVVAGTAEALGALDGCGLPLARVPAGADAVTVDALIRAARA
;
A
#
# COMPACT_ATOMS: atom_id res chain seq x y z
N MET A 1 -10.14 36.24 33.79
CA MET A 1 -10.41 35.81 32.39
C MET A 1 -9.22 34.99 31.95
N ALA A 2 -9.40 33.68 31.88
CA ALA A 2 -8.37 32.73 31.48
C ALA A 2 -8.23 32.74 29.95
N ALA A 3 -6.99 32.84 29.47
CA ALA A 3 -6.62 32.41 28.12
C ALA A 3 -5.37 31.54 28.26
N SER A 4 -5.63 30.23 28.20
CA SER A 4 -4.67 29.16 28.04
C SER A 4 -3.94 29.32 26.71
N MET A 5 -2.60 29.33 26.71
CA MET A 5 -1.81 28.98 25.53
C MET A 5 -1.11 27.66 25.82
N ASP A 6 -1.84 26.57 25.56
CA ASP A 6 -1.30 25.23 25.33
C ASP A 6 -0.65 25.22 23.94
N GLY A 7 0.63 25.59 23.88
CA GLY A 7 1.49 25.38 22.72
C GLY A 7 1.91 23.92 22.66
N ARG A 8 0.96 23.06 22.29
CA ARG A 8 1.12 21.62 22.09
C ARG A 8 2.34 21.35 21.21
N GLY A 9 3.20 20.48 21.71
CA GLY A 9 4.52 20.16 21.18
C GLY A 9 4.55 19.77 19.71
N ASP A 10 5.64 20.20 19.09
CA ASP A 10 6.21 19.75 17.84
C ASP A 10 6.14 18.21 17.74
N ALA A 11 5.20 17.69 16.96
CA ALA A 11 5.22 16.30 16.56
C ALA A 11 6.16 16.20 15.35
N ASP A 12 7.45 16.00 15.63
CA ASP A 12 8.49 15.62 14.68
C ASP A 12 8.10 14.30 14.01
N GLY A 13 7.22 14.38 13.00
CA GLY A 13 6.69 13.25 12.25
C GLY A 13 7.73 12.71 11.27
N ARG A 14 8.84 12.18 11.79
CA ARG A 14 9.81 11.46 10.97
C ARG A 14 9.15 10.21 10.39
N ILE A 15 8.90 10.27 9.10
CA ILE A 15 8.33 9.21 8.29
C ILE A 15 9.35 8.06 8.24
N VAL A 16 8.94 6.87 8.70
CA VAL A 16 9.75 5.65 8.59
C VAL A 16 9.32 4.87 7.35
N PRO A 17 10.18 4.67 6.35
CA PRO A 17 9.84 3.90 5.14
C PRO A 17 9.43 2.46 5.47
N ALA A 18 8.48 1.90 4.72
CA ALA A 18 8.06 0.51 4.88
C ALA A 18 9.23 -0.48 4.65
N THR A 19 10.15 -0.15 3.74
CA THR A 19 11.40 -0.91 3.51
C THR A 19 12.29 -0.96 4.74
N PHE A 20 12.41 0.14 5.48
CA PHE A 20 13.16 0.17 6.73
C PHE A 20 12.56 -0.76 7.79
N LEU A 21 11.23 -0.75 7.96
CA LEU A 21 10.56 -1.66 8.92
C LEU A 21 10.71 -3.13 8.51
N HIS A 22 10.68 -3.43 7.22
CA HIS A 22 10.94 -4.77 6.70
C HIS A 22 12.37 -5.23 7.02
N ASP A 23 13.38 -4.40 6.69
CA ASP A 23 14.78 -4.75 6.90
C ASP A 23 15.11 -4.88 8.39
N LEU A 24 14.52 -4.03 9.23
CA LEU A 24 14.64 -4.13 10.68
C LEU A 24 14.04 -5.43 11.23
N ASN A 25 12.86 -5.84 10.74
CA ASN A 25 12.27 -7.12 11.11
C ASN A 25 13.14 -8.31 10.69
N ASN A 26 13.79 -8.24 9.53
CA ASN A 26 14.71 -9.29 9.07
C ASN A 26 15.93 -9.40 10.00
N LEU A 27 16.54 -8.26 10.37
CA LEU A 27 17.65 -8.24 11.32
C LEU A 27 17.25 -8.77 12.70
N LEU A 28 16.11 -8.33 13.25
CA LEU A 28 15.60 -8.81 14.54
C LEU A 28 15.30 -10.31 14.52
N THR A 29 14.80 -10.83 13.40
CA THR A 29 14.55 -12.27 13.23
C THR A 29 15.87 -13.06 13.24
N ALA A 30 16.92 -12.56 12.58
CA ALA A 30 18.24 -13.18 12.61
C ALA A 30 18.86 -13.16 14.02
N ILE A 31 18.82 -12.01 14.69
CA ILE A 31 19.34 -11.85 16.07
C ILE A 31 18.62 -12.82 17.01
N HIS A 32 17.28 -12.86 16.98
CA HIS A 32 16.51 -13.79 17.79
C HIS A 32 16.89 -15.25 17.52
N GLY A 33 17.03 -15.63 16.24
CA GLY A 33 17.43 -16.98 15.84
C GLY A 33 18.80 -17.39 16.39
N TYR A 34 19.83 -16.56 16.17
CA TYR A 34 21.17 -16.84 16.68
C TYR A 34 21.25 -16.84 18.20
N SER A 35 20.55 -15.92 18.89
CA SER A 35 20.52 -15.90 20.35
C SER A 35 19.79 -17.11 20.95
N THR A 36 18.76 -17.63 20.27
CA THR A 36 18.06 -18.86 20.68
C THR A 36 19.00 -20.06 20.60
N LEU A 37 19.72 -20.21 19.49
CA LEU A 37 20.71 -21.29 19.32
C LEU A 37 21.85 -21.17 20.34
N LEU A 38 22.38 -19.96 20.52
CA LEU A 38 23.43 -19.69 21.50
C LEU A 38 22.99 -20.02 22.93
N ALA A 39 21.78 -19.63 23.32
CA ALA A 39 21.25 -19.94 24.66
C ALA A 39 21.05 -21.46 24.89
N ALA A 40 20.75 -22.21 23.83
CA ALA A 40 20.59 -23.67 23.89
C ALA A 40 21.93 -24.41 24.00
N ASP A 41 22.98 -23.87 23.39
CA ASP A 41 24.33 -24.47 23.38
C ASP A 41 25.14 -24.15 24.65
N LEU A 42 24.74 -23.13 25.42
CA LEU A 42 25.45 -22.70 26.60
C LEU A 42 25.10 -23.51 27.86
N PRO A 43 26.09 -23.79 28.73
CA PRO A 43 25.86 -24.53 29.96
C PRO A 43 24.92 -23.77 30.90
N VAL A 44 24.01 -24.52 31.53
CA VAL A 44 22.98 -23.95 32.41
C VAL A 44 23.61 -23.30 33.63
N GLY A 45 23.17 -22.07 33.95
CA GLY A 45 23.59 -21.32 35.13
C GLY A 45 24.89 -20.52 34.96
N GLY A 46 25.48 -20.50 33.76
CA GLY A 46 26.65 -19.68 33.43
C GLY A 46 26.29 -18.23 33.10
N THR A 47 27.23 -17.31 33.31
CA THR A 47 27.09 -15.88 32.98
C THR A 47 26.79 -15.66 31.50
N GLU A 48 27.38 -16.48 30.63
CA GLU A 48 27.17 -16.47 29.19
C GLU A 48 25.71 -16.80 28.83
N GLN A 49 25.12 -17.76 29.54
CA GLN A 49 23.70 -18.12 29.35
C GLN A 49 22.79 -16.95 29.74
N GLU A 50 23.12 -16.25 30.82
CA GLU A 50 22.39 -15.05 31.25
C GLU A 50 22.48 -13.93 30.20
N PHE A 51 23.67 -13.70 29.62
CA PHE A 51 23.83 -12.74 28.53
C PHE A 51 23.02 -13.13 27.29
N ALA A 52 23.05 -14.41 26.88
CA ALA A 52 22.26 -14.89 25.75
C ALA A 52 20.75 -14.70 25.98
N ALA A 53 20.26 -14.99 27.20
CA ALA A 53 18.87 -14.77 27.58
C ALA A 53 18.47 -13.28 27.53
N ARG A 54 19.37 -12.37 27.95
CA ARG A 54 19.14 -10.92 27.89
C ARG A 54 19.08 -10.40 26.46
N ILE A 55 19.92 -10.90 25.56
CA ILE A 55 19.88 -10.53 24.13
C ILE A 55 18.56 -11.00 23.51
N LEU A 56 18.12 -12.22 23.85
CA LEU A 56 16.85 -12.75 23.38
C LEU A 56 15.66 -11.88 23.85
N ALA A 57 15.63 -11.52 25.14
CA ALA A 57 14.59 -10.66 25.70
C ALA A 57 14.56 -9.28 25.02
N ALA A 58 15.73 -8.67 24.80
CA ALA A 58 15.83 -7.38 24.11
C ALA A 58 15.37 -7.45 22.65
N ALA A 59 15.69 -8.53 21.93
CA ALA A 59 15.24 -8.74 20.55
C ALA A 59 13.71 -8.89 20.48
N GLU A 60 13.11 -9.60 21.44
CA GLU A 60 11.65 -9.76 21.52
C GLU A 60 10.94 -8.45 21.84
N GLU A 61 11.46 -7.66 22.79
CA GLU A 61 10.94 -6.33 23.10
C GLU A 61 11.02 -5.38 21.89
N ALA A 62 12.14 -5.41 21.17
CA ALA A 62 12.32 -4.65 19.94
C ALA A 62 11.31 -5.06 18.86
N ARG A 63 11.02 -6.36 18.68
CA ARG A 63 9.98 -6.82 17.73
C ARG A 63 8.60 -6.32 18.12
N GLN A 64 8.26 -6.33 19.41
CA GLN A 64 6.98 -5.80 19.90
C GLN A 64 6.87 -4.29 19.70
N LEU A 65 7.97 -3.54 19.84
CA LEU A 65 8.03 -2.11 19.51
C LEU A 65 7.82 -1.88 18.01
N VAL A 66 8.52 -2.62 17.15
CA VAL A 66 8.38 -2.52 15.69
C VAL A 66 6.96 -2.90 15.23
N ALA A 67 6.34 -3.90 15.86
CA ALA A 67 4.96 -4.30 15.57
C ALA A 67 3.93 -3.21 15.93
N ARG A 68 4.25 -2.34 16.90
CA ARG A 68 3.42 -1.20 17.29
C ARG A 68 3.63 0.04 16.42
N VAL A 69 4.70 0.08 15.60
CA VAL A 69 4.89 1.17 14.64
C VAL A 69 3.75 1.11 13.62
N PRO A 70 2.96 2.18 13.45
CA PRO A 70 1.93 2.23 12.44
C PRO A 70 2.56 1.99 11.07
N ARG A 71 2.27 0.83 10.47
CA ARG A 71 2.61 0.58 9.08
C ARG A 71 1.75 1.50 8.26
N GLN A 72 2.30 2.61 7.79
CA GLN A 72 1.70 3.31 6.68
C GLN A 72 1.77 2.32 5.51
N ARG A 73 0.64 1.64 5.23
CA ARG A 73 0.46 1.00 3.94
C ARG A 73 0.76 2.11 2.94
N THR A 74 1.76 1.89 2.08
CA THR A 74 1.82 2.58 0.79
C THR A 74 0.38 2.66 0.30
N PRO A 75 -0.16 3.84 -0.06
CA PRO A 75 -1.56 3.92 -0.48
C PRO A 75 -1.76 2.80 -1.49
N SER A 76 -2.66 1.86 -1.16
CA SER A 76 -2.95 0.73 -2.03
C SER A 76 -3.13 1.31 -3.42
N ALA A 77 -2.32 0.86 -4.37
CA ALA A 77 -2.31 1.43 -5.71
C ALA A 77 -3.76 1.47 -6.20
N LEU A 78 -4.18 2.64 -6.69
CA LEU A 78 -5.57 2.86 -7.04
C LEU A 78 -5.95 1.85 -8.13
N ARG A 79 -6.92 0.98 -7.86
CA ARG A 79 -7.29 -0.12 -8.76
C ARG A 79 -8.25 0.39 -9.82
N VAL A 80 -7.79 0.39 -11.06
CA VAL A 80 -8.47 0.98 -12.21
C VAL A 80 -8.89 -0.11 -13.17
N LEU A 81 -10.18 -0.16 -13.51
CA LEU A 81 -10.64 -0.89 -14.69
C LEU A 81 -10.58 0.05 -15.90
N LEU A 82 -9.59 -0.15 -16.77
CA LEU A 82 -9.38 0.66 -17.97
C LEU A 82 -10.06 0.02 -19.19
N VAL A 83 -11.07 0.71 -19.73
CA VAL A 83 -11.99 0.18 -20.74
C VAL A 83 -11.72 0.79 -22.11
N GLY A 84 -11.37 -0.08 -23.07
CA GLY A 84 -11.20 0.24 -24.47
C GLY A 84 -9.81 -0.10 -25.00
N ARG A 85 -9.76 -0.81 -26.14
CA ARG A 85 -8.50 -1.26 -26.76
C ARG A 85 -7.52 -0.12 -27.06
N ALA A 86 -8.01 1.04 -27.48
CA ALA A 86 -7.18 2.20 -27.77
C ALA A 86 -6.46 2.77 -26.53
N LEU A 87 -6.98 2.51 -25.34
CA LEU A 87 -6.42 2.96 -24.08
C LEU A 87 -5.39 1.99 -23.49
N ALA A 88 -5.30 0.76 -24.01
CA ALA A 88 -4.32 -0.24 -23.54
C ALA A 88 -2.88 0.28 -23.56
N ARG A 89 -2.55 1.18 -24.50
CA ARG A 89 -1.25 1.85 -24.59
C ARG A 89 -0.87 2.68 -23.36
N LEU A 90 -1.86 3.08 -22.55
CA LEU A 90 -1.68 3.90 -21.35
C LEU A 90 -1.39 3.06 -20.10
N ALA A 91 -1.62 1.74 -20.14
CA ALA A 91 -1.53 0.87 -18.97
C ALA A 91 -0.16 0.96 -18.28
N GLY A 92 0.94 0.73 -19.02
CA GLY A 92 2.27 0.79 -18.43
C GLY A 92 2.66 2.18 -17.91
N GLY A 93 2.13 3.25 -18.51
CA GLY A 93 2.33 4.62 -18.03
C GLY A 93 1.59 4.88 -16.71
N LEU A 94 0.36 4.38 -16.59
CA LEU A 94 -0.44 4.46 -15.37
C LEU A 94 0.14 3.58 -14.25
N GLU A 95 0.63 2.38 -14.57
CA GLU A 95 1.31 1.51 -13.61
C GLU A 95 2.58 2.16 -13.05
N THR A 96 3.36 2.84 -13.90
CA THR A 96 4.54 3.62 -13.48
C THR A 96 4.16 4.77 -12.53
N LEU A 97 2.94 5.31 -12.65
CA LEU A 97 2.40 6.35 -11.77
C LEU A 97 1.75 5.78 -10.49
N GLY A 98 1.82 4.47 -10.28
CA GLY A 98 1.36 3.80 -9.06
C GLY A 98 -0.14 3.46 -9.04
N LEU A 99 -0.77 3.25 -10.20
CA LEU A 99 -2.10 2.66 -10.32
C LEU A 99 -2.01 1.18 -10.63
N GLU A 100 -2.96 0.39 -10.14
CA GLU A 100 -3.13 -1.01 -10.54
C GLU A 100 -4.15 -1.07 -11.67
N VAL A 101 -3.70 -1.33 -12.90
CA VAL A 101 -4.56 -1.27 -14.08
C VAL A 101 -4.98 -2.66 -14.54
N THR A 102 -6.30 -2.89 -14.58
CA THR A 102 -6.90 -4.04 -15.27
C THR A 102 -7.50 -3.58 -16.58
N LEU A 103 -7.17 -4.25 -17.69
CA LEU A 103 -7.67 -3.90 -19.02
C LEU A 103 -8.96 -4.67 -19.35
N ALA A 104 -9.96 -3.95 -19.85
CA ALA A 104 -11.10 -4.51 -20.56
C ALA A 104 -11.12 -3.95 -21.98
N GLY A 105 -11.03 -4.81 -22.99
CA GLY A 105 -11.01 -4.39 -24.39
C GLY A 105 -12.33 -3.78 -24.86
N THR A 106 -13.45 -4.17 -24.24
CA THR A 106 -14.80 -3.72 -24.58
C THR A 106 -15.63 -3.41 -23.33
N ALA A 107 -16.71 -2.61 -23.50
CA ALA A 107 -17.66 -2.36 -22.42
C ALA A 107 -18.32 -3.66 -21.91
N ARG A 108 -18.55 -4.64 -22.79
CA ARG A 108 -19.11 -5.95 -22.41
C ARG A 108 -18.17 -6.74 -21.49
N GLU A 109 -16.88 -6.73 -21.78
CA GLU A 109 -15.87 -7.34 -20.91
C GLU A 109 -15.83 -6.64 -19.55
N ALA A 110 -15.86 -5.31 -19.54
CA ALA A 110 -15.90 -4.52 -18.31
C ALA A 110 -17.15 -4.83 -17.46
N GLN A 111 -18.34 -4.93 -18.07
CA GLN A 111 -19.57 -5.34 -17.38
C GLN A 111 -19.45 -6.74 -16.78
N GLY A 112 -18.83 -7.68 -17.51
CA GLY A 112 -18.58 -9.04 -17.01
C GLY A 112 -17.70 -9.03 -15.77
N ALA A 113 -16.62 -8.26 -15.80
CA ALA A 113 -15.70 -8.08 -14.68
C ALA A 113 -16.41 -7.45 -13.47
N LEU A 114 -17.15 -6.35 -13.68
CA LEU A 114 -17.89 -5.65 -12.63
C LEU A 114 -18.98 -6.51 -11.97
N LYS A 115 -19.66 -7.35 -12.75
CA LYS A 115 -20.65 -8.32 -12.23
C LYS A 115 -20.00 -9.42 -11.40
N ALA A 116 -18.77 -9.81 -11.71
CA ALA A 116 -18.07 -10.85 -10.96
C ALA A 116 -17.62 -10.33 -9.59
N SER A 117 -17.08 -9.12 -9.51
CA SER A 117 -16.72 -8.47 -8.24
C SER A 117 -16.51 -6.96 -8.39
N THR A 118 -17.54 -6.15 -8.11
CA THR A 118 -17.41 -4.69 -8.19
C THR A 118 -16.38 -4.13 -7.21
N GLY A 119 -16.11 -4.82 -6.09
CA GLY A 119 -15.15 -4.39 -5.05
C GLY A 119 -13.67 -4.52 -5.44
N ASP A 120 -13.38 -5.11 -6.60
CA ASP A 120 -12.00 -5.28 -7.09
C ASP A 120 -11.42 -4.00 -7.66
N TRP A 121 -12.25 -3.00 -7.96
CA TRP A 121 -11.84 -1.72 -8.53
C TRP A 121 -12.31 -0.53 -7.70
N ASP A 122 -11.50 0.52 -7.71
CA ASP A 122 -11.82 1.79 -7.05
C ASP A 122 -12.41 2.81 -8.05
N VAL A 123 -12.14 2.64 -9.35
CA VAL A 123 -12.60 3.52 -10.43
C VAL A 123 -12.66 2.76 -11.76
N VAL A 124 -13.52 3.21 -12.66
CA VAL A 124 -13.54 2.77 -14.06
C VAL A 124 -13.13 3.93 -14.96
N ALA A 125 -12.13 3.73 -15.81
CA ALA A 125 -11.66 4.74 -16.76
C ALA A 125 -11.90 4.28 -18.19
N GLY A 126 -12.37 5.16 -19.08
CA GLY A 126 -12.70 4.76 -20.46
C GLY A 126 -13.10 5.93 -21.36
N THR A 127 -13.31 5.65 -22.64
CA THR A 127 -13.88 6.65 -23.56
C THR A 127 -15.34 6.95 -23.18
N ALA A 128 -15.85 8.12 -23.58
CA ALA A 128 -17.24 8.49 -23.29
C ALA A 128 -18.25 7.44 -23.80
N GLU A 129 -18.00 6.87 -24.97
CA GLU A 129 -18.82 5.79 -25.55
C GLU A 129 -18.78 4.51 -24.70
N ALA A 130 -17.59 4.08 -24.28
CA ALA A 130 -17.44 2.86 -23.47
C ALA A 130 -18.08 3.02 -22.08
N LEU A 131 -17.96 4.21 -21.48
CA LEU A 131 -18.50 4.49 -20.16
C LEU A 131 -20.02 4.67 -20.16
N GLY A 132 -20.63 5.15 -21.25
CA GLY A 132 -22.09 5.23 -21.33
C GLY A 132 -22.78 3.86 -21.18
N ALA A 133 -22.12 2.78 -21.58
CA ALA A 133 -22.60 1.41 -21.36
C ALA A 133 -22.35 0.89 -19.92
N LEU A 134 -21.62 1.63 -19.10
CA LEU A 134 -21.26 1.31 -17.72
C LEU A 134 -21.90 2.29 -16.71
N ASP A 135 -22.76 3.18 -17.17
CA ASP A 135 -23.52 4.09 -16.31
C ASP A 135 -24.31 3.28 -15.26
N GLY A 136 -24.16 3.68 -13.99
CA GLY A 136 -24.81 2.99 -12.86
C GLY A 136 -24.09 1.75 -12.34
N CYS A 137 -22.83 1.51 -12.73
CA CYS A 137 -22.03 0.39 -12.17
C CYS A 137 -21.67 0.51 -10.68
N GLY A 138 -21.99 1.64 -10.03
CA GLY A 138 -21.72 1.88 -8.62
C GLY A 138 -20.28 2.30 -8.30
N LEU A 139 -19.44 2.49 -9.32
CA LEU A 139 -18.09 3.02 -9.19
C LEU A 139 -17.96 4.40 -9.85
N PRO A 140 -17.01 5.24 -9.39
CA PRO A 140 -16.70 6.49 -10.07
C PRO A 140 -16.18 6.23 -11.50
N LEU A 141 -16.57 7.09 -12.43
CA LEU A 141 -16.24 6.98 -13.85
C LEU A 141 -15.31 8.12 -14.28
N ALA A 142 -14.13 7.78 -14.79
CA ALA A 142 -13.16 8.72 -15.33
C ALA A 142 -13.17 8.72 -16.87
N ARG A 143 -13.71 9.78 -17.47
CA ARG A 143 -13.75 9.93 -18.94
C ARG A 143 -12.39 10.30 -19.48
N VAL A 144 -11.85 9.47 -20.38
CA VAL A 144 -10.54 9.65 -21.01
C VAL A 144 -10.70 10.35 -22.37
N PRO A 145 -10.15 11.57 -22.56
CA PRO A 145 -10.15 12.25 -23.85
C PRO A 145 -9.30 11.52 -24.89
N ALA A 146 -9.70 11.64 -26.16
CA ALA A 146 -8.89 11.14 -27.26
C ALA A 146 -7.51 11.83 -27.27
N GLY A 147 -6.44 11.04 -27.42
CA GLY A 147 -5.08 11.56 -27.45
C GLY A 147 -4.46 11.87 -26.07
N ALA A 148 -5.19 11.73 -24.97
CA ALA A 148 -4.64 11.95 -23.63
C ALA A 148 -3.43 11.05 -23.33
N ASP A 149 -2.49 11.57 -22.55
CA ASP A 149 -1.34 10.83 -22.01
C ASP A 149 -1.65 10.23 -20.63
N ALA A 150 -0.72 9.40 -20.11
CA ALA A 150 -0.93 8.69 -18.86
C ALA A 150 -1.04 9.65 -17.65
N VAL A 151 -0.31 10.77 -17.66
CA VAL A 151 -0.33 11.76 -16.56
C VAL A 151 -1.68 12.47 -16.50
N THR A 152 -2.21 12.88 -17.65
CA THR A 152 -3.54 13.49 -17.76
C THR A 152 -4.62 12.51 -17.29
N VAL A 153 -4.50 11.23 -17.68
CA VAL A 153 -5.47 10.20 -17.29
C VAL A 153 -5.38 9.86 -15.79
N ASP A 154 -4.18 9.82 -15.19
CA ASP A 154 -4.02 9.68 -13.74
C ASP A 154 -4.72 10.81 -12.97
N ALA A 155 -4.52 12.07 -13.40
CA ALA A 155 -5.18 13.21 -12.77
C ALA A 155 -6.72 13.11 -12.84
N LEU A 156 -7.26 12.70 -13.99
CA LEU A 156 -8.70 12.48 -14.17
C LEU A 156 -9.24 11.34 -13.29
N ILE A 157 -8.48 10.25 -13.17
CA ILE A 157 -8.80 9.10 -12.31
C ILE A 157 -8.85 9.52 -10.84
N ARG A 158 -7.84 10.26 -10.37
CA ARG A 158 -7.79 10.73 -8.98
C ARG A 158 -8.89 11.74 -8.68
N ALA A 159 -9.21 12.62 -9.63
CA ALA A 159 -10.31 13.57 -9.50
C ALA A 159 -11.68 12.88 -9.47
N ALA A 160 -11.88 11.81 -10.24
CA ALA A 160 -13.15 11.07 -10.24
C ALA A 160 -13.39 10.34 -8.91
N ARG A 161 -12.33 9.99 -8.17
CA ARG A 161 -12.42 9.33 -6.86
C ARG A 161 -12.68 10.30 -5.70
N ALA A 162 -12.28 11.57 -5.85
CA ALA A 162 -12.35 12.60 -4.80
C ALA A 162 -13.78 13.07 -4.56
#